data_AF-A0A9D7FJ98-F1
#
_entry.id   AF-A0A9D7FJ98-F1
#
_cell.length_a   1.000
_cell.length_b   1.000
_cell.length_c   1.000
_cell.angle_alpha   90.00
_cell.angle_beta   90.00
_cell.angle_gamma   90.00
#
_symmetry.space_group_name_H-M   'P 1'
#
loop_
_entity.id
_entity.type
_entity.pdbx_description
1 polymer ?
#
loop_
_entity_poly.entity_id
_entity_poly.type
_entity_poly.pdbx_seq_one_letter_code
_entity_poly.pdbx_strand_id
1 'polypeptide(L)'
;MKTSQYFVWIFLFLPLLSQCQEALDDFFDNQAGQPPREEAFTTTDPGKADGDWTVMVYIAADNNLDPQAIADIQEMEQVGSSDRLRITVFLDRGQGWKTARRALILPRPEADVQSMDPSLPTCEDLGEIDSGSVRTLQDFVGWSLRKYPSRRTTLILWNHGGGWRSLDCLEIEPDSGVRSMTRSTTMTREICSDDTSNSVMYMKDVRESLEQTGIRFDLMCFDACLMGMVEVAYEMKGLAPYVVASEQTIPGQGYDYTPFLRALAQNPGMDGRALGMEIVDAYARSYSSAKDVTLALVDSRGVAQLVDNLNQLVRQTGSGREGERDILEGLTRDDGQRPLAPEIQNAFQEARKGAVPPMGTTDDPYPFYDLGALLASLSQSNRIPAGVRTAAGQAQRSYEQAIIKNFATQTQSRSGMAIYFPESPSASHFADYTARNILFAKDCLWPLLIQGYAGAGGGGGVGPGPVAPPPSPPIAPPIPPAVPPGGGGFRALIVGIDQYASLPRLKWPLSDSQSYQQMLTMHGWAPGSIRTLTNMEATKQNIRQALFTMASSALPGDVLFFAFSGHGAQATDFDDEYDRKDEALCPYEARLGIRKAFSWMMT
;
A
#
# COMPACT_ATOMS: atom_id res chain seq x y z
N MET A 1 16.91 25.56 8.29
CA MET A 1 15.55 25.72 8.85
C MET A 1 14.58 25.20 7.80
N LYS A 2 14.19 23.93 7.91
CA LYS A 2 13.35 23.25 6.92
C LYS A 2 11.90 23.28 7.38
N THR A 3 11.07 23.89 6.56
CA THR A 3 9.62 23.97 6.62
C THR A 3 9.00 22.59 6.43
N SER A 4 8.17 22.18 7.39
CA SER A 4 7.21 21.08 7.25
C SER A 4 6.27 21.39 6.08
N GLN A 5 5.81 20.38 5.34
CA GLN A 5 4.70 20.58 4.42
C GLN A 5 3.41 20.69 5.22
N TYR A 6 2.93 21.92 5.25
CA TYR A 6 1.64 22.36 5.71
C TYR A 6 0.73 22.45 4.50
N PHE A 7 -0.42 21.80 4.51
CA PHE A 7 -1.44 22.12 3.52
C PHE A 7 -2.12 23.42 3.93
N VAL A 8 -1.98 24.42 3.08
CA VAL A 8 -2.52 25.77 3.21
C VAL A 8 -3.46 25.98 2.05
N TRP A 9 -4.76 26.01 2.32
CA TRP A 9 -5.77 26.33 1.31
C TRP A 9 -6.11 27.82 1.42
N ILE A 10 -5.97 28.59 0.33
CA ILE A 10 -6.38 30.00 0.20
C ILE A 10 -7.36 30.07 -0.96
N PHE A 11 -8.64 30.37 -0.67
CA PHE A 11 -9.66 30.63 -1.70
C PHE A 11 -9.99 32.13 -1.77
N LEU A 12 -9.98 32.68 -2.98
CA LEU A 12 -10.45 34.03 -3.31
C LEU A 12 -11.63 33.90 -4.29
N PHE A 13 -12.86 34.19 -3.85
CA PHE A 13 -14.06 34.14 -4.71
C PHE A 13 -14.51 35.56 -5.14
N LEU A 14 -14.87 35.68 -6.42
CA LEU A 14 -15.66 36.78 -7.03
C LEU A 14 -16.96 36.18 -7.62
N PRO A 15 -18.04 36.95 -7.83
CA PRO A 15 -19.40 36.51 -7.54
C PRO A 15 -20.17 35.99 -8.76
N LEU A 16 -21.10 35.04 -8.56
CA LEU A 16 -22.35 34.87 -9.33
C LEU A 16 -23.34 33.97 -8.56
N LEU A 17 -24.35 34.59 -7.94
CA LEU A 17 -25.16 34.05 -6.83
C LEU A 17 -26.49 33.39 -7.27
N SER A 18 -26.65 33.05 -8.56
CA SER A 18 -27.96 32.62 -9.10
C SER A 18 -28.06 31.16 -9.58
N GLN A 19 -26.95 30.41 -9.61
CA GLN A 19 -26.91 29.04 -10.13
C GLN A 19 -27.00 27.94 -9.05
N CYS A 20 -26.80 28.27 -7.77
CA CYS A 20 -26.79 27.26 -6.69
C CYS A 20 -28.17 26.68 -6.34
N GLN A 21 -29.28 27.32 -6.73
CA GLN A 21 -30.61 26.88 -6.28
C GLN A 21 -31.17 25.70 -7.11
N GLU A 22 -30.90 25.67 -8.42
CA GLU A 22 -31.41 24.61 -9.31
C GLU A 22 -30.60 23.30 -9.20
N ALA A 23 -29.29 23.38 -8.96
CA ALA A 23 -28.45 22.21 -8.77
C ALA A 23 -28.73 21.44 -7.46
N LEU A 24 -29.35 22.12 -6.48
CA LEU A 24 -29.71 21.50 -5.19
C LEU A 24 -30.97 20.63 -5.27
N ASP A 25 -31.90 20.89 -6.20
CA ASP A 25 -33.14 20.11 -6.31
C ASP A 25 -32.93 18.80 -7.10
N ASP A 26 -32.07 18.78 -8.13
CA ASP A 26 -31.71 17.57 -8.89
C ASP A 26 -30.90 16.55 -8.06
N PHE A 27 -30.14 17.02 -7.06
CA PHE A 27 -29.33 16.17 -6.19
C PHE A 27 -30.16 15.24 -5.29
N PHE A 28 -31.41 15.62 -4.94
CA PHE A 28 -32.24 14.83 -4.04
C PHE A 28 -33.06 13.72 -4.73
N ASP A 29 -33.29 13.80 -6.04
CA ASP A 29 -34.08 12.79 -6.77
C ASP A 29 -33.23 11.59 -7.26
N ASN A 30 -31.89 11.72 -7.35
CA ASN A 30 -31.00 10.66 -7.84
C ASN A 30 -30.63 9.57 -6.82
N GLN A 31 -31.21 9.57 -5.61
CA GLN A 31 -31.01 8.50 -4.61
C GLN A 31 -31.98 7.32 -4.71
N ALA A 32 -32.86 7.27 -5.72
CA ALA A 32 -33.84 6.19 -5.88
C ALA A 32 -33.28 4.87 -6.50
N GLY A 33 -31.96 4.79 -6.77
CA GLY A 33 -31.33 3.66 -7.49
C GLY A 33 -30.31 2.83 -6.71
N GLN A 34 -30.14 2.98 -5.39
CA GLN A 34 -29.21 2.13 -4.63
C GLN A 34 -29.88 0.80 -4.22
N PRO A 35 -29.33 -0.38 -4.57
CA PRO A 35 -29.70 -1.59 -3.84
C PRO A 35 -29.30 -1.41 -2.35
N PRO A 36 -30.08 -1.97 -1.42
CA PRO A 36 -29.88 -1.77 0.01
C PRO A 36 -28.47 -2.21 0.43
N ARG A 37 -27.92 -1.56 1.47
CA ARG A 37 -26.68 -2.01 2.13
C ARG A 37 -26.90 -3.43 2.68
N GLU A 38 -26.54 -4.43 1.89
CA GLU A 38 -26.51 -5.82 2.32
C GLU A 38 -25.34 -6.06 3.28
N GLU A 39 -25.57 -7.03 4.15
CA GLU A 39 -24.85 -7.36 5.38
C GLU A 39 -23.34 -7.56 5.19
N ALA A 40 -22.59 -7.43 6.28
CA ALA A 40 -21.15 -7.76 6.32
C ALA A 40 -20.87 -9.10 5.63
N PHE A 41 -19.79 -9.17 4.85
CA PHE A 41 -19.33 -10.37 4.16
C PHE A 41 -18.84 -11.43 5.19
N THR A 42 -19.76 -12.02 5.95
CA THR A 42 -19.42 -13.09 6.89
C THR A 42 -19.21 -14.37 6.11
N THR A 43 -17.97 -14.65 5.74
CA THR A 43 -17.58 -16.00 5.33
C THR A 43 -17.24 -16.76 6.60
N THR A 44 -17.71 -18.01 6.68
CA THR A 44 -17.69 -18.92 7.83
C THR A 44 -18.99 -18.98 8.67
N ASP A 45 -20.16 -18.98 8.02
CA ASP A 45 -21.24 -19.84 8.53
C ASP A 45 -21.03 -21.25 7.96
N PRO A 46 -20.36 -22.18 8.66
CA PRO A 46 -20.20 -23.56 8.20
C PRO A 46 -21.55 -24.28 7.97
N GLY A 47 -22.68 -23.72 8.44
CA GLY A 47 -24.02 -24.19 8.12
C GLY A 47 -24.52 -23.85 6.71
N LYS A 48 -23.86 -22.93 5.99
CA LYS A 48 -24.21 -22.52 4.61
C LYS A 48 -23.24 -22.99 3.53
N ALA A 49 -22.09 -23.56 3.89
CA ALA A 49 -21.11 -24.07 2.92
C ALA A 49 -21.54 -25.43 2.35
N ASP A 50 -21.76 -25.51 1.04
CA ASP A 50 -22.11 -26.74 0.33
C ASP A 50 -20.93 -27.31 -0.49
N GLY A 51 -19.91 -26.50 -0.80
CA GLY A 51 -18.64 -26.90 -1.39
C GLY A 51 -17.53 -27.20 -0.38
N ASP A 52 -16.51 -27.95 -0.80
CA ASP A 52 -15.30 -28.14 0.01
C ASP A 52 -14.28 -27.03 -0.22
N TRP A 53 -14.10 -26.60 -1.47
CA TRP A 53 -13.14 -25.58 -1.87
C TRP A 53 -13.73 -24.52 -2.80
N THR A 54 -13.45 -23.26 -2.51
CA THR A 54 -13.56 -22.15 -3.48
C THR A 54 -12.17 -21.61 -3.79
N VAL A 55 -11.71 -21.85 -5.02
CA VAL A 55 -10.46 -21.34 -5.58
C VAL A 55 -10.78 -20.06 -6.34
N MET A 56 -10.34 -18.92 -5.80
CA MET A 56 -10.50 -17.61 -6.41
C MET A 56 -9.22 -17.22 -7.14
N VAL A 57 -9.30 -17.00 -8.45
CA VAL A 57 -8.18 -16.50 -9.26
C VAL A 57 -8.52 -15.11 -9.76
N TYR A 58 -7.74 -14.12 -9.35
CA TYR A 58 -7.91 -12.72 -9.73
C TYR A 58 -6.85 -12.37 -10.77
N ILE A 59 -7.27 -12.33 -12.03
CA ILE A 59 -6.44 -12.08 -13.20
C ILE A 59 -6.63 -10.63 -13.64
N ALA A 60 -5.78 -9.74 -13.12
CA ALA A 60 -5.66 -8.38 -13.63
C ALA A 60 -4.77 -8.43 -14.88
N ALA A 61 -5.35 -8.54 -16.05
CA ALA A 61 -4.66 -8.75 -17.31
C ALA A 61 -4.74 -7.53 -18.24
N ASP A 62 -5.26 -6.39 -17.78
CA ASP A 62 -5.14 -5.12 -18.51
C ASP A 62 -3.72 -4.56 -18.42
N ASN A 63 -2.81 -5.27 -19.06
CA ASN A 63 -1.40 -4.94 -19.23
C ASN A 63 -0.79 -5.88 -20.28
N ASN A 64 0.53 -5.87 -20.40
CA ASN A 64 1.24 -6.70 -21.37
C ASN A 64 1.22 -8.21 -21.10
N LEU A 65 0.59 -8.69 -20.02
CA LEU A 65 0.40 -10.12 -19.74
C LEU A 65 -0.97 -10.67 -20.22
N ASP A 66 -1.83 -9.85 -20.84
CA ASP A 66 -3.13 -10.32 -21.38
C ASP A 66 -3.06 -11.65 -22.16
N PRO A 67 -2.07 -11.90 -23.03
CA PRO A 67 -2.00 -13.16 -23.78
C PRO A 67 -1.86 -14.41 -22.91
N GLN A 68 -1.29 -14.29 -21.71
CA GLN A 68 -1.05 -15.40 -20.78
C GLN A 68 -2.33 -15.77 -20.01
N ALA A 69 -3.16 -14.78 -19.68
CA ALA A 69 -4.41 -14.97 -18.92
C ALA A 69 -5.36 -16.01 -19.55
N ILE A 70 -5.49 -16.00 -20.88
CA ILE A 70 -6.39 -16.94 -21.57
C ILE A 70 -5.85 -18.38 -21.50
N ALA A 71 -4.53 -18.57 -21.60
CA ALA A 71 -3.93 -19.89 -21.48
C ALA A 71 -4.20 -20.49 -20.09
N ASP A 72 -4.04 -19.70 -19.04
CA ASP A 72 -4.27 -20.15 -17.67
C ASP A 72 -5.74 -20.49 -17.41
N ILE A 73 -6.68 -19.71 -17.97
CA ILE A 73 -8.11 -20.05 -17.89
C ILE A 73 -8.39 -21.36 -18.63
N GLN A 74 -7.78 -21.60 -19.80
CA GLN A 74 -7.93 -22.86 -20.53
C GLN A 74 -7.39 -24.05 -19.74
N GLU A 75 -6.31 -23.89 -18.98
CA GLU A 75 -5.83 -24.89 -18.04
C GLU A 75 -6.84 -25.17 -16.93
N MET A 76 -7.45 -24.13 -16.35
CA MET A 76 -8.52 -24.28 -15.36
C MET A 76 -9.75 -24.99 -15.94
N GLU A 77 -10.12 -24.68 -17.19
CA GLU A 77 -11.24 -25.28 -17.93
C GLU A 77 -11.04 -26.77 -18.21
N GLN A 78 -9.80 -27.28 -18.28
CA GLN A 78 -9.54 -28.73 -18.40
C GLN A 78 -9.99 -29.52 -17.16
N VAL A 79 -10.12 -28.87 -16.00
CA VAL A 79 -10.61 -29.48 -14.76
C VAL A 79 -12.04 -29.03 -14.48
N GLY A 80 -12.26 -27.71 -14.47
CA GLY A 80 -13.54 -27.07 -14.23
C GLY A 80 -14.10 -27.26 -12.81
N SER A 81 -15.17 -26.53 -12.52
CA SER A 81 -15.88 -26.61 -11.25
C SER A 81 -16.79 -27.85 -11.17
N SER A 82 -17.02 -28.30 -9.94
CA SER A 82 -17.95 -29.36 -9.54
C SER A 82 -18.68 -28.95 -8.25
N ASP A 83 -19.51 -29.82 -7.69
CA ASP A 83 -20.18 -29.55 -6.41
C ASP A 83 -19.23 -29.40 -5.22
N ARG A 84 -18.05 -30.04 -5.29
CA ARG A 84 -17.06 -30.00 -4.20
C ARG A 84 -15.95 -28.97 -4.42
N LEU A 85 -15.67 -28.62 -5.67
CA LEU A 85 -14.63 -27.66 -6.07
C LEU A 85 -15.23 -26.55 -6.92
N ARG A 86 -15.20 -25.32 -6.44
CA ARG A 86 -15.66 -24.12 -7.14
C ARG A 86 -14.44 -23.32 -7.59
N ILE A 87 -14.27 -23.13 -8.89
CA ILE A 87 -13.20 -22.31 -9.47
C ILE A 87 -13.83 -21.04 -9.99
N THR A 88 -13.59 -19.94 -9.29
CA THR A 88 -14.09 -18.62 -9.64
C THR A 88 -12.94 -17.78 -10.19
N VAL A 89 -13.15 -17.15 -11.34
CA VAL A 89 -12.14 -16.31 -11.99
C VAL A 89 -12.70 -14.90 -12.17
N PHE A 90 -11.92 -13.90 -11.80
CA PHE A 90 -12.03 -12.54 -12.31
C PHE A 90 -10.97 -12.36 -13.39
N LEU A 91 -11.37 -11.81 -14.53
CA LEU A 91 -10.50 -11.52 -15.65
C LEU A 91 -10.79 -10.11 -16.12
N ASP A 92 -9.81 -9.24 -16.03
CA ASP A 92 -9.84 -7.94 -16.69
C ASP A 92 -8.78 -7.93 -17.79
N ARG A 93 -9.16 -7.63 -19.03
CA ARG A 93 -8.31 -7.82 -20.20
C ARG A 93 -7.90 -6.49 -20.78
N GLY A 94 -6.69 -6.45 -21.32
CA GLY A 94 -6.18 -5.30 -22.08
C GLY A 94 -6.17 -5.52 -23.59
N GLN A 95 -5.64 -4.52 -24.31
CA GLN A 95 -5.29 -4.61 -25.73
C GLN A 95 -6.42 -5.14 -26.66
N GLY A 96 -7.50 -4.38 -26.79
CA GLY A 96 -8.56 -4.62 -27.78
C GLY A 96 -9.77 -5.39 -27.24
N TRP A 97 -9.64 -5.96 -26.05
CA TRP A 97 -10.76 -6.34 -25.17
C TRP A 97 -10.76 -5.30 -24.04
N LYS A 98 -11.92 -4.72 -23.72
CA LYS A 98 -12.06 -3.57 -22.78
C LYS A 98 -13.13 -3.84 -21.73
N THR A 99 -13.18 -5.08 -21.26
CA THR A 99 -14.23 -5.49 -20.34
C THR A 99 -13.67 -6.50 -19.36
N ALA A 100 -13.86 -6.22 -18.08
CA ALA A 100 -13.73 -7.17 -17.02
C ALA A 100 -14.90 -8.16 -17.01
N ARG A 101 -14.60 -9.39 -16.63
CA ARG A 101 -15.58 -10.46 -16.44
C ARG A 101 -15.29 -11.20 -15.14
N ARG A 102 -16.33 -11.80 -14.59
CA ARG A 102 -16.16 -12.82 -13.53
C ARG A 102 -17.04 -14.03 -13.81
N ALA A 103 -16.53 -15.22 -13.53
CA ALA A 103 -17.25 -16.44 -13.84
C ALA A 103 -16.94 -17.58 -12.88
N LEU A 104 -17.87 -18.54 -12.82
CA LEU A 104 -17.56 -19.91 -12.40
C LEU A 104 -17.07 -20.68 -13.61
N ILE A 105 -15.85 -21.21 -13.53
CA ILE A 105 -15.23 -21.97 -14.61
C ILE A 105 -15.86 -23.36 -14.67
N LEU A 106 -16.34 -23.76 -15.84
CA LEU A 106 -16.93 -25.08 -16.09
C LEU A 106 -15.97 -25.95 -16.92
N PRO A 107 -16.05 -27.28 -16.80
CA PRO A 107 -15.21 -28.16 -17.62
C PRO A 107 -15.48 -27.95 -19.11
N ARG A 108 -14.44 -27.69 -19.90
CA ARG A 108 -14.51 -27.58 -21.36
C ARG A 108 -13.44 -28.47 -22.01
N PRO A 109 -13.84 -29.50 -22.78
CA PRO A 109 -12.90 -30.47 -23.36
C PRO A 109 -12.22 -29.98 -24.66
N GLU A 110 -12.66 -28.87 -25.26
CA GLU A 110 -12.08 -28.31 -26.50
C GLU A 110 -11.51 -26.92 -26.20
N ALA A 111 -10.27 -26.66 -26.63
CA ALA A 111 -9.62 -25.35 -26.52
C ALA A 111 -10.30 -24.38 -27.49
N ASP A 112 -11.33 -23.69 -27.00
CA ASP A 112 -12.02 -22.64 -27.74
C ASP A 112 -11.39 -21.28 -27.43
N VAL A 113 -11.39 -20.40 -28.43
CA VAL A 113 -10.87 -19.02 -28.40
C VAL A 113 -11.76 -18.09 -27.54
N GLN A 114 -12.83 -18.62 -26.93
CA GLN A 114 -13.84 -17.91 -26.16
C GLN A 114 -13.89 -18.34 -24.68
N SER A 115 -12.75 -18.56 -24.03
CA SER A 115 -12.71 -18.73 -22.57
C SER A 115 -13.40 -17.57 -21.86
N MET A 116 -14.23 -17.88 -20.86
CA MET A 116 -15.16 -16.92 -20.23
C MET A 116 -16.06 -16.17 -21.24
N ASP A 117 -16.70 -16.90 -22.17
CA ASP A 117 -17.74 -16.36 -23.07
C ASP A 117 -18.88 -15.68 -22.28
N PRO A 118 -19.17 -14.38 -22.52
CA PRO A 118 -20.22 -13.64 -21.82
C PRO A 118 -21.64 -14.14 -22.13
N SER A 119 -21.82 -14.99 -23.14
CA SER A 119 -23.11 -15.63 -23.42
C SER A 119 -23.47 -16.73 -22.40
N LEU A 120 -22.49 -17.21 -21.64
CA LEU A 120 -22.71 -18.26 -20.65
C LEU A 120 -23.37 -17.70 -19.39
N PRO A 121 -24.34 -18.42 -18.80
CA PRO A 121 -25.03 -17.98 -17.59
C PRO A 121 -24.11 -17.91 -16.35
N THR A 122 -22.93 -18.55 -16.40
CA THR A 122 -21.94 -18.48 -15.32
C THR A 122 -21.02 -17.26 -15.43
N CYS A 123 -21.01 -16.55 -16.56
CA CYS A 123 -20.13 -15.43 -16.84
C CYS A 123 -20.90 -14.11 -16.72
N GLU A 124 -20.39 -13.20 -15.90
CA GLU A 124 -20.92 -11.84 -15.75
C GLU A 124 -19.96 -10.88 -16.45
N ASP A 125 -20.45 -10.15 -17.46
CA ASP A 125 -19.75 -9.02 -18.06
C ASP A 125 -19.93 -7.79 -17.15
N LEU A 126 -18.81 -7.19 -16.75
CA LEU A 126 -18.78 -6.09 -15.80
C LEU A 126 -18.46 -4.76 -16.48
N GLY A 127 -18.25 -4.74 -17.80
CA GLY A 127 -17.68 -3.60 -18.51
C GLY A 127 -16.25 -3.32 -18.10
N GLU A 128 -15.75 -2.14 -18.44
CA GLU A 128 -14.41 -1.70 -18.01
C GLU A 128 -14.40 -1.43 -16.49
N ILE A 129 -13.48 -2.07 -15.78
CA ILE A 129 -13.29 -1.89 -14.33
C ILE A 129 -11.80 -1.81 -14.05
N ASP A 130 -11.42 -0.86 -13.20
CA ASP A 130 -10.08 -0.76 -12.63
C ASP A 130 -9.71 -2.04 -11.84
N SER A 131 -8.92 -2.92 -12.45
CA SER A 131 -8.43 -4.15 -11.84
C SER A 131 -7.22 -3.95 -10.92
N GLY A 132 -6.63 -2.76 -10.92
CA GLY A 132 -5.63 -2.30 -9.94
C GLY A 132 -6.24 -1.71 -8.66
N SER A 133 -7.56 -1.67 -8.53
CA SER A 133 -8.26 -1.21 -7.33
C SER A 133 -8.52 -2.33 -6.33
N VAL A 134 -8.13 -2.12 -5.07
CA VAL A 134 -8.44 -3.05 -3.97
C VAL A 134 -9.95 -3.22 -3.73
N ARG A 135 -10.78 -2.26 -4.17
CA ARG A 135 -12.24 -2.39 -4.11
C ARG A 135 -12.73 -3.46 -5.10
N THR A 136 -12.18 -3.50 -6.31
CA THR A 136 -12.49 -4.53 -7.31
C THR A 136 -12.13 -5.92 -6.77
N LEU A 137 -10.97 -6.04 -6.11
CA LEU A 137 -10.58 -7.27 -5.43
C LEU A 137 -11.58 -7.67 -4.33
N GLN A 138 -11.96 -6.75 -3.45
CA GLN A 138 -12.96 -7.00 -2.40
C GLN A 138 -14.31 -7.44 -2.98
N ASP A 139 -14.78 -6.78 -4.03
CA ASP A 139 -16.04 -7.06 -4.69
C ASP A 139 -16.03 -8.45 -5.35
N PHE A 140 -14.91 -8.84 -5.98
CA PHE A 140 -14.73 -10.19 -6.53
C PHE A 140 -14.70 -11.27 -5.44
N VAL A 141 -13.85 -11.11 -4.42
CA VAL A 141 -13.74 -12.06 -3.30
C VAL A 141 -15.10 -12.26 -2.64
N GLY A 142 -15.80 -11.16 -2.39
CA GLY A 142 -17.11 -11.19 -1.77
C GLY A 142 -18.21 -11.78 -2.66
N TRP A 143 -18.17 -11.54 -3.98
CA TRP A 143 -19.05 -12.20 -4.94
C TRP A 143 -18.82 -13.71 -4.96
N SER A 144 -17.56 -14.15 -5.04
CA SER A 144 -17.17 -15.56 -5.09
C SER A 144 -17.69 -16.32 -3.88
N LEU A 145 -17.54 -15.74 -2.69
CA LEU A 145 -17.90 -16.41 -1.43
C LEU A 145 -19.38 -16.30 -1.08
N ARG A 146 -20.11 -15.30 -1.60
CA ARG A 146 -21.58 -15.28 -1.52
C ARG A 146 -22.23 -16.28 -2.47
N LYS A 147 -21.73 -16.36 -3.72
CA LYS A 147 -22.34 -17.20 -4.77
C LYS A 147 -21.92 -18.66 -4.67
N TYR A 148 -20.70 -18.90 -4.18
CA TYR A 148 -20.09 -20.23 -4.10
C TYR A 148 -19.40 -20.42 -2.73
N PRO A 149 -20.18 -20.50 -1.63
CA PRO A 149 -19.63 -20.70 -0.30
C PRO A 149 -19.04 -22.11 -0.14
N SER A 150 -17.80 -22.20 0.33
CA SER A 150 -17.12 -23.46 0.59
C SER A 150 -16.49 -23.50 1.97
N ARG A 151 -16.18 -24.72 2.46
CA ARG A 151 -15.50 -24.93 3.74
C ARG A 151 -14.10 -24.33 3.77
N ARG A 152 -13.40 -24.37 2.64
CA ARG A 152 -12.04 -23.86 2.46
C ARG A 152 -11.97 -22.90 1.30
N THR A 153 -11.08 -21.92 1.40
CA THR A 153 -10.92 -20.89 0.37
C THR A 153 -9.46 -20.60 0.10
N THR A 154 -9.13 -20.34 -1.15
CA THR A 154 -7.81 -19.84 -1.56
C THR A 154 -7.98 -18.66 -2.50
N LEU A 155 -7.08 -17.69 -2.41
CA LEU A 155 -7.00 -16.55 -3.32
C LEU A 155 -5.66 -16.56 -4.02
N ILE A 156 -5.69 -16.54 -5.35
CA ILE A 156 -4.54 -16.47 -6.24
C ILE A 156 -4.58 -15.09 -6.91
N LEU A 157 -3.57 -14.26 -6.63
CA LEU A 157 -3.39 -12.98 -7.32
C LEU A 157 -2.42 -13.19 -8.47
N TRP A 158 -2.89 -12.90 -9.69
CA TRP A 158 -2.17 -13.10 -10.93
C TRP A 158 -1.93 -11.75 -11.60
N ASN A 159 -0.65 -11.42 -11.85
CA ASN A 159 -0.17 -10.25 -12.60
C ASN A 159 1.38 -10.24 -12.57
N HIS A 160 1.99 -9.12 -12.97
CA HIS A 160 3.26 -8.66 -12.44
C HIS A 160 3.26 -8.61 -10.90
N GLY A 161 4.46 -8.74 -10.35
CA GLY A 161 4.70 -8.63 -8.93
C GLY A 161 5.95 -7.83 -8.64
N GLY A 162 5.84 -7.03 -7.59
CA GLY A 162 6.86 -6.09 -7.18
C GLY A 162 7.43 -6.29 -5.81
N GLY A 163 6.84 -7.20 -5.03
CA GLY A 163 7.18 -7.40 -3.64
C GLY A 163 6.38 -6.52 -2.66
N TRP A 164 7.04 -6.04 -1.60
CA TRP A 164 6.39 -5.30 -0.50
C TRP A 164 6.20 -3.80 -0.76
N ARG A 165 6.81 -3.25 -1.82
CA ARG A 165 6.97 -1.80 -2.03
C ARG A 165 5.62 -1.07 -2.08
N SER A 166 5.66 0.18 -1.64
CA SER A 166 4.58 1.19 -1.65
C SER A 166 5.20 2.45 -2.29
N LEU A 167 4.46 3.26 -3.05
CA LEU A 167 4.99 4.56 -3.52
C LEU A 167 4.51 5.72 -2.67
N ASP A 168 5.48 6.50 -2.19
CA ASP A 168 5.59 7.95 -2.45
C ASP A 168 7.00 8.23 -3.03
N CYS A 169 7.18 8.16 -4.36
CA CYS A 169 8.42 8.63 -5.00
C CYS A 169 8.07 9.49 -6.23
N LEU A 170 8.02 10.80 -6.05
CA LEU A 170 8.27 11.76 -7.13
C LEU A 170 9.78 11.83 -7.35
N GLU A 171 10.27 11.32 -8.48
CA GLU A 171 11.64 11.60 -8.93
C GLU A 171 11.71 13.04 -9.45
N ILE A 172 12.47 13.90 -8.78
CA ILE A 172 12.98 15.16 -9.36
C ILE A 172 14.42 14.89 -9.76
N GLU A 173 14.69 14.79 -11.06
CA GLU A 173 16.05 14.81 -11.61
C GLU A 173 16.68 16.19 -11.35
N PRO A 174 17.89 16.27 -10.76
CA PRO A 174 18.64 17.51 -10.71
C PRO A 174 19.31 17.77 -12.06
N ASP A 175 19.16 19.00 -12.58
CA ASP A 175 19.99 19.63 -13.62
C ASP A 175 19.74 19.38 -15.12
N SER A 176 18.48 19.37 -15.58
CA SER A 176 18.21 19.72 -17.00
C SER A 176 16.98 20.61 -17.17
N GLY A 177 17.21 21.89 -17.46
CA GLY A 177 16.21 22.95 -17.66
C GLY A 177 15.30 22.78 -18.90
N VAL A 178 14.72 21.60 -19.10
CA VAL A 178 13.68 21.33 -20.10
C VAL A 178 12.57 20.55 -19.40
N ARG A 179 11.37 21.14 -19.31
CA ARG A 179 10.16 20.47 -18.81
C ARG A 179 9.67 19.47 -19.86
N SER A 180 10.22 18.26 -19.82
CA SER A 180 9.62 17.08 -20.44
C SER A 180 9.04 16.22 -19.33
N MET A 181 7.72 16.00 -19.32
CA MET A 181 7.10 14.91 -18.59
C MET A 181 7.47 13.61 -19.30
N THR A 182 8.71 13.18 -19.12
CA THR A 182 9.16 11.86 -19.56
C THR A 182 8.84 10.92 -18.41
N ARG A 183 7.88 10.02 -18.63
CA ARG A 183 7.53 8.87 -17.78
C ARG A 183 8.80 8.32 -17.13
N SER A 184 8.91 8.35 -15.80
CA SER A 184 9.95 7.54 -15.15
C SER A 184 9.62 6.09 -15.50
N THR A 185 10.45 5.54 -16.39
CA THR A 185 10.45 4.12 -16.78
C THR A 185 11.13 3.26 -15.71
N THR A 186 11.36 3.80 -14.52
CA THR A 186 12.10 3.16 -13.44
C THR A 186 11.12 2.45 -12.49
N MET A 187 10.56 1.34 -13.00
CA MET A 187 9.89 0.25 -12.29
C MET A 187 9.33 0.56 -10.89
N THR A 188 8.12 1.13 -10.88
CA THR A 188 7.21 1.07 -9.73
C THR A 188 6.76 -0.38 -9.58
N ARG A 189 6.64 -0.89 -8.35
CA ARG A 189 6.43 -2.32 -8.13
C ARG A 189 5.47 -2.56 -6.99
N GLU A 190 4.48 -3.36 -7.33
CA GLU A 190 3.07 -3.39 -6.95
C GLU A 190 2.55 -4.81 -7.24
N ILE A 191 1.28 -5.10 -7.02
CA ILE A 191 0.60 -6.28 -7.56
C ILE A 191 -0.66 -5.83 -8.31
N CYS A 192 -1.09 -6.60 -9.31
CA CYS A 192 -2.29 -6.32 -10.09
C CYS A 192 -2.25 -4.91 -10.73
N SER A 193 -1.33 -4.68 -11.67
CA SER A 193 -1.30 -3.43 -12.45
C SER A 193 -2.37 -3.42 -13.55
N ASP A 194 -2.95 -2.25 -13.76
CA ASP A 194 -3.94 -1.95 -14.78
C ASP A 194 -3.46 -0.72 -15.59
N ASP A 195 -3.19 -0.95 -16.87
CA ASP A 195 -2.61 0.03 -17.79
C ASP A 195 -3.63 1.09 -18.24
N THR A 196 -4.91 0.74 -18.39
CA THR A 196 -5.95 1.69 -18.83
C THR A 196 -6.30 2.67 -17.72
N SER A 197 -6.43 2.17 -16.50
CA SER A 197 -6.72 2.95 -15.29
C SER A 197 -5.46 3.60 -14.72
N ASN A 198 -4.27 3.16 -15.14
CA ASN A 198 -2.97 3.58 -14.61
C ASN A 198 -2.94 3.42 -13.07
N SER A 199 -3.39 2.26 -12.61
CA SER A 199 -3.59 1.92 -11.20
C SER A 199 -2.93 0.57 -10.88
N VAL A 200 -2.61 0.40 -9.60
CA VAL A 200 -1.86 -0.74 -9.10
C VAL A 200 -2.24 -0.98 -7.64
N MET A 201 -2.14 -2.22 -7.14
CA MET A 201 -2.34 -2.51 -5.72
C MET A 201 -1.02 -2.58 -4.96
N TYR A 202 -1.01 -2.03 -3.75
CA TYR A 202 0.07 -2.24 -2.79
C TYR A 202 -0.31 -3.29 -1.75
N MET A 203 0.68 -4.02 -1.24
CA MET A 203 0.43 -5.12 -0.31
C MET A 203 -0.24 -4.66 0.99
N LYS A 204 0.02 -3.44 1.44
CA LYS A 204 -0.71 -2.82 2.55
C LYS A 204 -2.19 -2.72 2.25
N ASP A 205 -2.55 -2.18 1.09
CA ASP A 205 -3.94 -1.96 0.73
C ASP A 205 -4.66 -3.30 0.49
N VAL A 206 -3.97 -4.27 -0.13
CA VAL A 206 -4.47 -5.66 -0.25
C VAL A 206 -4.75 -6.23 1.14
N ARG A 207 -3.82 -6.11 2.07
CA ARG A 207 -4.00 -6.60 3.43
C ARG A 207 -5.15 -5.90 4.15
N GLU A 208 -5.13 -4.58 4.23
CA GLU A 208 -6.13 -3.80 4.96
C GLU A 208 -7.53 -4.01 4.38
N SER A 209 -7.64 -4.06 3.05
CA SER A 209 -8.92 -4.31 2.36
C SER A 209 -9.45 -5.71 2.66
N LEU A 210 -8.63 -6.74 2.61
CA LEU A 210 -9.04 -8.11 2.93
C LEU A 210 -9.33 -8.27 4.44
N GLU A 211 -8.58 -7.62 5.32
CA GLU A 211 -8.84 -7.64 6.77
C GLU A 211 -10.22 -7.06 7.11
N GLN A 212 -10.62 -5.97 6.44
CA GLN A 212 -11.92 -5.32 6.63
C GLN A 212 -13.11 -6.21 6.27
N THR A 213 -12.91 -7.19 5.36
CA THR A 213 -13.97 -8.14 5.01
C THR A 213 -14.25 -9.15 6.12
N GLY A 214 -13.31 -9.36 7.05
CA GLY A 214 -13.36 -10.44 8.04
C GLY A 214 -13.07 -11.83 7.47
N ILE A 215 -12.81 -11.93 6.16
CA ILE A 215 -12.54 -13.19 5.46
C ILE A 215 -11.15 -13.69 5.84
N ARG A 216 -11.03 -15.01 5.93
CA ARG A 216 -9.77 -15.72 6.15
C ARG A 216 -9.64 -16.80 5.10
N PHE A 217 -8.43 -16.97 4.59
CA PHE A 217 -8.13 -17.94 3.54
C PHE A 217 -7.33 -19.09 4.15
N ASP A 218 -7.53 -20.30 3.63
CA ASP A 218 -6.68 -21.45 3.94
C ASP A 218 -5.30 -21.32 3.29
N LEU A 219 -5.24 -20.60 2.16
CA LEU A 219 -4.03 -20.42 1.36
C LEU A 219 -4.11 -19.09 0.59
N MET A 220 -2.99 -18.36 0.55
CA MET A 220 -2.79 -17.21 -0.33
C MET A 220 -1.71 -17.55 -1.34
N CYS A 221 -1.94 -17.27 -2.62
CA CYS A 221 -0.96 -17.52 -3.67
C CYS A 221 -0.71 -16.26 -4.49
N PHE A 222 0.55 -16.12 -4.92
CA PHE A 222 1.00 -15.06 -5.79
C PHE A 222 1.58 -15.68 -7.05
N ASP A 223 0.80 -15.68 -8.12
CA ASP A 223 1.29 -15.99 -9.46
C ASP A 223 1.83 -14.69 -10.07
N ALA A 224 2.89 -14.21 -9.42
CA ALA A 224 3.50 -12.91 -9.66
C ALA A 224 4.96 -12.91 -9.21
N CYS A 225 5.77 -12.09 -9.88
CA CYS A 225 7.20 -11.96 -9.63
C CYS A 225 7.51 -11.44 -8.21
N LEU A 226 8.59 -11.92 -7.58
CA LEU A 226 9.22 -11.31 -6.38
C LEU A 226 8.33 -11.21 -5.13
N MET A 227 7.21 -11.94 -5.10
CA MET A 227 6.31 -11.95 -3.95
C MET A 227 6.82 -12.85 -2.82
N GLY A 228 7.84 -13.67 -3.07
CA GLY A 228 8.53 -14.54 -2.10
C GLY A 228 9.45 -13.74 -1.19
N MET A 229 8.89 -12.81 -0.44
CA MET A 229 9.60 -11.98 0.51
C MET A 229 9.04 -12.15 1.92
N VAL A 230 9.92 -12.05 2.91
CA VAL A 230 9.53 -12.14 4.32
C VAL A 230 8.51 -11.06 4.68
N GLU A 231 8.61 -9.87 4.08
CA GLU A 231 7.68 -8.76 4.28
C GLU A 231 6.29 -9.10 3.74
N VAL A 232 6.19 -9.64 2.52
CA VAL A 232 4.91 -10.05 1.90
C VAL A 232 4.27 -11.18 2.70
N ALA A 233 5.05 -12.20 3.09
CA ALA A 233 4.55 -13.30 3.90
C ALA A 233 4.07 -12.82 5.29
N TYR A 234 4.69 -11.79 5.85
CA TYR A 234 4.28 -11.18 7.12
C TYR A 234 3.01 -10.33 6.98
N GLU A 235 2.81 -9.62 5.87
CA GLU A 235 1.54 -8.90 5.62
C GLU A 235 0.34 -9.85 5.59
N MET A 236 0.53 -11.08 5.09
CA MET A 236 -0.55 -12.06 5.05
C MET A 236 -0.83 -12.73 6.41
N LYS A 237 -0.04 -12.43 7.44
CA LYS A 237 -0.24 -12.94 8.80
C LYS A 237 -1.63 -12.59 9.30
N GLY A 238 -2.36 -13.62 9.71
CA GLY A 238 -3.72 -13.46 10.22
C GLY A 238 -4.78 -13.40 9.13
N LEU A 239 -4.43 -13.28 7.84
CA LEU A 239 -5.34 -13.47 6.70
C LEU A 239 -5.28 -14.91 6.16
N ALA A 240 -4.08 -15.45 6.01
CA ALA A 240 -3.85 -16.83 5.56
C ALA A 240 -2.69 -17.48 6.36
N PRO A 241 -2.81 -18.74 6.79
CA PRO A 241 -1.73 -19.44 7.49
C PRO A 241 -0.61 -19.88 6.54
N TYR A 242 -0.90 -19.98 5.24
CA TYR A 242 0.02 -20.48 4.22
C TYR A 242 0.09 -19.51 3.04
N VAL A 243 1.30 -19.28 2.53
CA VAL A 243 1.57 -18.39 1.39
C VAL A 243 2.44 -19.13 0.37
N VAL A 244 2.05 -19.08 -0.90
CA VAL A 244 2.89 -19.55 -2.03
C VAL A 244 3.35 -18.34 -2.84
N ALA A 245 4.66 -18.19 -3.01
CA ALA A 245 5.24 -17.08 -3.76
C ALA A 245 6.66 -17.37 -4.24
N SER A 246 7.13 -16.62 -5.23
CA SER A 246 8.48 -16.75 -5.82
C SER A 246 9.41 -15.64 -5.35
N GLU A 247 10.63 -16.00 -4.90
CA GLU A 247 11.68 -15.01 -4.64
C GLU A 247 12.10 -14.25 -5.90
N GLN A 248 12.00 -14.91 -7.07
CA GLN A 248 12.45 -14.41 -8.37
C GLN A 248 11.27 -14.03 -9.27
N THR A 249 11.57 -13.59 -10.48
CA THR A 249 10.59 -13.52 -11.57
C THR A 249 9.99 -14.89 -11.83
N ILE A 250 8.69 -14.92 -12.14
CA ILE A 250 8.00 -16.12 -12.61
C ILE A 250 8.01 -16.09 -14.15
N PRO A 251 8.15 -17.24 -14.84
CA PRO A 251 7.96 -17.32 -16.29
C PRO A 251 6.60 -16.76 -16.70
N GLY A 252 6.49 -16.21 -17.92
CA GLY A 252 5.22 -15.58 -18.36
C GLY A 252 4.02 -16.51 -18.29
N GLN A 253 4.21 -17.83 -18.50
CA GLN A 253 3.15 -18.83 -18.37
C GLN A 253 2.63 -19.04 -16.94
N GLY A 254 3.23 -18.42 -15.92
CA GLY A 254 2.71 -18.48 -14.56
C GLY A 254 2.70 -19.90 -13.97
N TYR A 255 1.69 -20.18 -13.16
CA TYR A 255 1.43 -21.51 -12.61
C TYR A 255 0.86 -22.45 -13.68
N ASP A 256 1.18 -23.74 -13.59
CA ASP A 256 0.44 -24.77 -14.32
C ASP A 256 -0.81 -25.15 -13.48
N TYR A 257 -1.96 -24.61 -13.86
CA TYR A 257 -3.22 -24.73 -13.11
C TYR A 257 -3.78 -26.16 -13.14
N THR A 258 -3.53 -26.88 -14.22
CA THR A 258 -4.18 -28.18 -14.47
C THR A 258 -3.83 -29.25 -13.42
N PRO A 259 -2.56 -29.53 -13.09
CA PRO A 259 -2.19 -30.62 -12.18
C PRO A 259 -2.71 -30.43 -10.76
N PHE A 260 -2.55 -29.24 -10.17
CA PHE A 260 -2.94 -29.04 -8.77
C PHE A 260 -4.46 -28.95 -8.62
N LEU A 261 -5.18 -28.37 -9.59
CA LEU A 261 -6.65 -28.38 -9.59
C LEU A 261 -7.18 -29.79 -9.76
N ARG A 262 -6.55 -30.61 -10.60
CA ARG A 262 -6.91 -32.03 -10.75
C ARG A 262 -6.65 -32.82 -9.45
N ALA A 263 -5.53 -32.58 -8.77
CA ALA A 263 -5.24 -33.17 -7.47
C ALA A 263 -6.28 -32.76 -6.42
N LEU A 264 -6.67 -31.48 -6.41
CA LEU A 264 -7.71 -30.95 -5.52
C LEU A 264 -9.09 -31.53 -5.81
N ALA A 265 -9.47 -31.67 -7.09
CA ALA A 265 -10.73 -32.28 -7.49
C ALA A 265 -10.82 -33.77 -7.08
N GLN A 266 -9.70 -34.49 -7.14
CA GLN A 266 -9.61 -35.89 -6.71
C GLN A 266 -9.58 -36.05 -5.20
N ASN A 267 -9.01 -35.08 -4.47
CA ASN A 267 -8.91 -35.08 -3.02
C ASN A 267 -9.32 -33.73 -2.40
N PRO A 268 -10.61 -33.37 -2.43
CA PRO A 268 -11.09 -32.08 -1.92
C PRO A 268 -11.01 -31.96 -0.39
N GLY A 269 -10.68 -33.04 0.31
CA GLY A 269 -10.43 -33.03 1.76
C GLY A 269 -9.06 -32.45 2.16
N MET A 270 -8.16 -32.21 1.19
CA MET A 270 -6.85 -31.62 1.48
C MET A 270 -6.98 -30.22 2.09
N ASP A 271 -6.05 -29.87 2.98
CA ASP A 271 -5.99 -28.54 3.59
C ASP A 271 -5.13 -27.57 2.76
N GLY A 272 -5.08 -26.30 3.15
CA GLY A 272 -4.30 -25.28 2.45
C GLY A 272 -2.80 -25.60 2.36
N ARG A 273 -2.25 -26.30 3.35
CA ARG A 273 -0.85 -26.75 3.32
C ARG A 273 -0.63 -27.79 2.22
N ALA A 274 -1.50 -28.78 2.14
CA ALA A 274 -1.45 -29.81 1.11
C ALA A 274 -1.66 -29.24 -0.29
N LEU A 275 -2.64 -28.34 -0.48
CA LEU A 275 -2.84 -27.65 -1.75
C LEU A 275 -1.61 -26.82 -2.16
N GLY A 276 -1.02 -26.08 -1.23
CA GLY A 276 0.21 -25.32 -1.49
C GLY A 276 1.39 -26.21 -1.90
N MET A 277 1.50 -27.43 -1.34
CA MET A 277 2.53 -28.39 -1.74
C MET A 277 2.30 -28.88 -3.18
N GLU A 278 1.06 -29.16 -3.56
CA GLU A 278 0.69 -29.54 -4.93
C GLU A 278 1.01 -28.45 -5.94
N ILE A 279 0.76 -27.18 -5.61
CA ILE A 279 1.11 -26.02 -6.45
C ILE A 279 2.63 -25.98 -6.68
N VAL A 280 3.43 -26.06 -5.62
CA VAL A 280 4.91 -26.05 -5.74
C VAL A 280 5.43 -27.27 -6.51
N ASP A 281 4.83 -28.45 -6.34
CA ASP A 281 5.20 -29.64 -7.11
C ASP A 281 4.81 -29.56 -8.58
N ALA A 282 3.62 -29.02 -8.90
CA ALA A 282 3.22 -28.76 -10.29
C ALA A 282 4.19 -27.81 -10.96
N TYR A 283 4.47 -26.68 -10.31
CA TYR A 283 5.41 -25.68 -10.79
C TYR A 283 6.83 -26.25 -11.00
N ALA A 284 7.33 -27.03 -10.03
CA ALA A 284 8.63 -27.67 -10.13
C ALA A 284 8.73 -28.65 -11.31
N ARG A 285 7.64 -29.39 -11.62
CA ARG A 285 7.59 -30.29 -12.78
C ARG A 285 7.67 -29.50 -14.09
N SER A 286 6.90 -28.41 -14.20
CA SER A 286 6.82 -27.59 -15.40
C SER A 286 8.10 -26.82 -15.69
N TYR A 287 8.84 -26.42 -14.65
CA TYR A 287 10.02 -25.56 -14.78
C TYR A 287 11.34 -26.22 -14.34
N SER A 288 11.39 -27.54 -14.19
CA SER A 288 12.59 -28.28 -13.75
C SER A 288 13.85 -28.00 -14.56
N SER A 289 13.72 -27.67 -15.86
CA SER A 289 14.82 -27.32 -16.75
C SER A 289 14.99 -25.82 -17.01
N ALA A 290 14.13 -24.98 -16.44
CA ALA A 290 14.24 -23.53 -16.58
C ALA A 290 15.47 -23.01 -15.81
N LYS A 291 15.90 -21.79 -16.14
CA LYS A 291 16.91 -21.08 -15.36
C LYS A 291 16.21 -20.03 -14.53
N ASP A 292 16.72 -19.85 -13.31
CA ASP A 292 16.35 -18.73 -12.45
C ASP A 292 14.86 -18.70 -12.10
N VAL A 293 14.34 -19.89 -11.79
CA VAL A 293 12.94 -20.10 -11.39
C VAL A 293 12.89 -20.61 -9.95
N THR A 294 12.02 -19.99 -9.15
CA THR A 294 11.78 -20.33 -7.74
C THR A 294 10.30 -20.38 -7.42
N LEU A 295 9.91 -21.20 -6.45
CA LEU A 295 8.60 -21.09 -5.81
C LEU A 295 8.66 -21.75 -4.43
N ALA A 296 8.16 -21.07 -3.40
CA ALA A 296 8.15 -21.58 -2.05
C ALA A 296 6.75 -21.52 -1.43
N LEU A 297 6.45 -22.52 -0.60
CA LEU A 297 5.33 -22.55 0.32
C LEU A 297 5.85 -22.22 1.72
N VAL A 298 5.25 -21.21 2.34
CA VAL A 298 5.66 -20.65 3.64
C VAL A 298 4.51 -20.69 4.64
N ASP A 299 4.80 -21.01 5.90
CA ASP A 299 3.89 -20.84 7.04
C ASP A 299 4.01 -19.41 7.61
N SER A 300 2.99 -18.57 7.39
CA SER A 300 3.01 -17.16 7.83
C SER A 300 3.05 -17.03 9.37
N ARG A 301 2.59 -18.06 10.10
CA ARG A 301 2.69 -18.11 11.57
C ARG A 301 4.13 -18.36 12.01
N GLY A 302 4.87 -19.17 11.26
CA GLY A 302 6.31 -19.36 11.43
C GLY A 302 7.09 -18.09 11.13
N VAL A 303 6.67 -17.33 10.11
CA VAL A 303 7.26 -16.01 9.80
C VAL A 303 7.08 -15.03 10.97
N ALA A 304 5.99 -15.11 11.73
CA ALA A 304 5.82 -14.31 12.94
C ALA A 304 6.93 -14.55 13.97
N GLN A 305 7.27 -15.82 14.20
CA GLN A 305 8.37 -16.21 15.08
C GLN A 305 9.74 -15.83 14.53
N LEU A 306 9.91 -15.88 13.20
CA LEU A 306 11.10 -15.40 12.52
C LEU A 306 11.32 -13.90 12.78
N VAL A 307 10.28 -13.07 12.68
CA VAL A 307 10.38 -11.62 12.96
C VAL A 307 10.82 -11.35 14.40
N ASP A 308 10.32 -12.11 15.37
CA ASP A 308 10.80 -12.01 16.75
C ASP A 308 12.30 -12.33 16.87
N ASN A 309 12.78 -13.34 16.16
CA ASN A 309 14.20 -13.70 16.17
C ASN A 309 15.06 -12.70 15.37
N LEU A 310 14.54 -12.11 14.29
CA LEU A 310 15.18 -11.00 13.60
C LEU A 310 15.31 -9.79 14.54
N ASN A 311 14.28 -9.50 15.34
CA ASN A 311 14.36 -8.46 16.36
C ASN A 311 15.46 -8.75 17.39
N GLN A 312 15.63 -10.00 17.82
CA GLN A 312 16.75 -10.37 18.69
C GLN A 312 18.11 -10.19 17.99
N LEU A 313 18.22 -10.58 16.72
CA LEU A 313 19.44 -10.34 15.93
C LEU A 313 19.79 -8.85 15.88
N VAL A 314 18.84 -7.98 15.54
CA VAL A 314 19.07 -6.53 15.47
C VAL A 314 19.43 -5.92 16.83
N ARG A 315 18.93 -6.47 17.93
CA ARG A 315 19.35 -6.04 19.28
C ARG A 315 20.81 -6.40 19.55
N GLN A 316 21.23 -7.60 19.14
CA GLN A 316 22.62 -8.05 19.32
C GLN A 316 23.63 -7.26 18.49
N THR A 317 23.21 -6.64 17.38
CA THR A 317 24.09 -5.78 16.57
C THR A 317 24.33 -4.41 17.21
N GLY A 318 23.62 -4.07 18.28
CA GLY A 318 23.71 -2.76 18.95
C GLY A 318 22.90 -1.65 18.27
N SER A 319 22.23 -1.96 17.15
CA SER A 319 21.41 -1.01 16.38
C SER A 319 19.96 -0.89 16.88
N GLY A 320 19.51 -1.70 17.85
CA GLY A 320 18.18 -1.54 18.48
C GLY A 320 18.16 -1.80 20.00
N ARG A 321 17.36 -1.06 20.78
CA ARG A 321 17.16 -1.22 22.25
C ARG A 321 15.77 -1.72 22.66
N GLU A 322 15.66 -2.21 23.90
CA GLU A 322 14.36 -2.52 24.54
C GLU A 322 13.47 -1.28 24.58
N GLY A 323 12.19 -1.43 24.23
CA GLY A 323 11.22 -0.33 24.19
C GLY A 323 11.16 0.49 22.90
N GLU A 324 12.05 0.28 21.93
CA GLU A 324 12.08 1.03 20.65
C GLU A 324 11.03 0.57 19.61
N ARG A 325 9.91 -0.04 20.05
CA ARG A 325 8.81 -0.46 19.14
C ARG A 325 8.02 0.74 18.59
N ASP A 326 8.07 1.89 19.27
CA ASP A 326 7.35 3.11 18.88
C ASP A 326 8.20 4.11 18.05
N ILE A 327 9.42 3.75 17.64
CA ILE A 327 10.38 4.71 17.04
C ILE A 327 10.15 4.97 15.54
N LEU A 328 9.37 4.15 14.83
CA LEU A 328 9.29 4.25 13.36
C LEU A 328 8.28 5.28 12.81
N GLU A 329 7.61 6.04 13.66
CA GLU A 329 6.78 7.19 13.23
C GLU A 329 7.56 8.52 13.13
N GLY A 330 8.86 8.54 13.50
CA GLY A 330 9.61 9.80 13.68
C GLY A 330 11.04 9.86 13.14
N LEU A 331 11.57 8.83 12.48
CA LEU A 331 12.98 8.81 12.07
C LEU A 331 13.27 9.82 10.94
N THR A 332 13.71 11.03 11.32
CA THR A 332 14.46 11.93 10.43
C THR A 332 15.92 11.48 10.40
N ARG A 333 16.64 11.69 9.28
CA ARG A 333 18.06 11.30 9.06
C ARG A 333 19.06 11.59 10.21
N ASP A 334 18.71 12.38 11.22
CA ASP A 334 19.59 12.94 12.26
C ASP A 334 19.32 12.46 13.70
N ASP A 335 18.37 11.57 13.98
CA ASP A 335 18.00 11.20 15.35
C ASP A 335 18.87 10.12 16.02
N GLY A 336 20.17 10.17 15.74
CA GLY A 336 21.18 9.42 16.47
C GLY A 336 21.49 8.07 15.86
N GLN A 337 21.78 8.05 14.55
CA GLN A 337 22.39 6.90 13.87
C GLN A 337 23.47 6.31 14.77
N ARG A 338 23.29 5.03 15.14
CA ARG A 338 24.34 4.22 15.76
C ARG A 338 24.88 3.31 14.67
N PRO A 339 26.01 3.68 14.06
CA PRO A 339 26.64 2.83 13.07
C PRO A 339 26.89 1.45 13.66
N LEU A 340 26.74 0.42 12.84
CA LEU A 340 27.19 -0.91 13.23
C LEU A 340 28.70 -0.87 13.54
N ALA A 341 29.12 -1.69 14.50
CA ALA A 341 30.54 -1.93 14.70
C ALA A 341 31.16 -2.45 13.39
N PRO A 342 32.38 -2.02 12.98
CA PRO A 342 32.96 -2.35 11.68
C PRO A 342 32.98 -3.85 11.37
N GLU A 343 33.26 -4.68 12.37
CA GLU A 343 33.26 -6.14 12.25
C GLU A 343 31.87 -6.71 11.92
N ILE A 344 30.81 -6.13 12.48
CA ILE A 344 29.42 -6.52 12.21
C ILE A 344 29.04 -6.04 10.81
N GLN A 345 29.33 -4.79 10.48
CA GLN A 345 29.05 -4.24 9.15
C GLN A 345 29.71 -5.06 8.04
N ASN A 346 31.00 -5.38 8.20
CA ASN A 346 31.74 -6.22 7.25
C ASN A 346 31.11 -7.61 7.10
N ALA A 347 30.60 -8.21 8.17
CA ALA A 347 29.95 -9.50 8.07
C ALA A 347 28.61 -9.44 7.33
N PHE A 348 27.81 -8.38 7.53
CA PHE A 348 26.61 -8.15 6.72
C PHE A 348 26.96 -7.86 5.25
N GLN A 349 28.03 -7.13 4.96
CA GLN A 349 28.52 -6.93 3.60
C GLN A 349 28.90 -8.27 2.93
N GLU A 350 29.65 -9.13 3.62
CA GLU A 350 30.03 -10.44 3.09
C GLU A 350 28.82 -11.38 2.94
N ALA A 351 27.88 -11.35 3.90
CA ALA A 351 26.63 -12.09 3.81
C ALA A 351 25.78 -11.65 2.60
N ARG A 352 25.72 -10.34 2.32
CA ARG A 352 25.04 -9.81 1.13
C ARG A 352 25.70 -10.22 -0.16
N LYS A 353 27.04 -10.20 -0.26
CA LYS A 353 27.75 -10.67 -1.46
C LYS A 353 27.50 -12.16 -1.73
N GLY A 354 27.34 -12.95 -0.67
CA GLY A 354 27.04 -14.38 -0.77
C GLY A 354 25.56 -14.67 -1.04
N ALA A 355 24.66 -13.76 -0.69
CA ALA A 355 23.24 -13.87 -1.00
C ALA A 355 22.99 -13.37 -2.43
N VAL A 356 22.55 -14.27 -3.31
CA VAL A 356 22.28 -13.91 -4.71
C VAL A 356 21.06 -12.96 -4.74
N PRO A 357 21.06 -11.86 -5.51
CA PRO A 357 19.87 -11.00 -5.67
C PRO A 357 18.86 -11.65 -6.64
N PRO A 358 17.55 -11.44 -6.51
CA PRO A 358 16.51 -12.15 -7.29
C PRO A 358 16.65 -12.15 -8.81
N MET A 359 17.31 -11.16 -9.45
CA MET A 359 17.54 -11.17 -10.90
C MET A 359 18.88 -11.80 -11.29
N GLY A 360 19.67 -12.30 -10.33
CA GLY A 360 20.92 -13.02 -10.58
C GLY A 360 22.08 -12.16 -11.10
N THR A 361 21.96 -10.83 -11.13
CA THR A 361 22.98 -9.90 -11.62
C THR A 361 23.38 -8.87 -10.55
N THR A 362 24.61 -8.35 -10.62
CA THR A 362 25.10 -7.27 -9.73
C THR A 362 24.51 -5.90 -10.05
N ASP A 363 23.88 -5.78 -11.22
CA ASP A 363 23.16 -4.58 -11.67
C ASP A 363 21.65 -4.67 -11.36
N ASP A 364 21.26 -5.57 -10.47
CA ASP A 364 19.88 -5.74 -10.03
C ASP A 364 19.40 -4.45 -9.33
N PRO A 365 18.39 -3.73 -9.87
CA PRO A 365 17.88 -2.52 -9.23
C PRO A 365 17.09 -2.82 -7.94
N TYR A 366 16.97 -4.10 -7.56
CA TYR A 366 16.27 -4.56 -6.36
C TYR A 366 17.27 -5.03 -5.30
N PRO A 367 17.41 -4.31 -4.17
CA PRO A 367 18.27 -4.75 -3.08
C PRO A 367 17.55 -5.80 -2.22
N PHE A 368 17.04 -6.84 -2.87
CA PHE A 368 16.44 -8.01 -2.24
C PHE A 368 17.50 -9.10 -2.17
N TYR A 369 17.61 -9.78 -1.04
CA TYR A 369 18.63 -10.79 -0.81
C TYR A 369 18.01 -12.03 -0.20
N ASP A 370 18.51 -13.21 -0.59
CA ASP A 370 18.10 -14.48 0.01
C ASP A 370 18.33 -14.45 1.53
N LEU A 371 17.23 -14.51 2.30
CA LEU A 371 17.28 -14.31 3.76
C LEU A 371 17.93 -15.52 4.45
N GLY A 372 17.67 -16.75 3.97
CA GLY A 372 18.27 -17.95 4.55
C GLY A 372 19.80 -17.97 4.41
N ALA A 373 20.32 -17.60 3.23
CA ALA A 373 21.75 -17.49 2.96
C ALA A 373 22.41 -16.38 3.78
N LEU A 374 21.74 -15.23 3.93
CA LEU A 374 22.21 -14.15 4.78
C LEU A 374 22.34 -14.62 6.24
N LEU A 375 21.30 -15.26 6.77
CA LEU A 375 21.29 -15.76 8.15
C LEU A 375 22.32 -16.88 8.37
N ALA A 376 22.48 -17.79 7.40
CA ALA A 376 23.48 -18.86 7.44
C ALA A 376 24.92 -18.32 7.43
N SER A 377 25.20 -17.31 6.61
CA SER A 377 26.52 -16.66 6.58
C SER A 377 26.85 -16.00 7.92
N LEU A 378 25.89 -15.27 8.51
CA LEU A 378 26.08 -14.62 9.80
C LEU A 378 26.24 -15.63 10.95
N SER A 379 25.44 -16.70 10.98
CA SER A 379 25.48 -17.70 12.05
C SER A 379 26.83 -18.46 12.10
N GLN A 380 27.49 -18.61 10.94
CA GLN A 380 28.76 -19.30 10.77
C GLN A 380 29.99 -18.38 10.84
N SER A 381 29.81 -17.06 10.86
CA SER A 381 30.92 -16.10 10.78
C SER A 381 31.71 -15.97 12.07
N ASN A 382 32.92 -16.52 12.13
CA ASN A 382 33.84 -16.36 13.27
C ASN A 382 34.38 -14.93 13.48
N ARG A 383 33.98 -13.97 12.64
CA ARG A 383 34.44 -12.58 12.65
C ARG A 383 33.52 -11.62 13.40
N ILE A 384 32.35 -12.07 13.85
CA ILE A 384 31.39 -11.26 14.61
C ILE A 384 31.21 -11.75 16.05
N PRO A 385 30.68 -10.93 16.97
CA PRO A 385 30.44 -11.33 18.35
C PRO A 385 29.55 -12.59 18.47
N ALA A 386 29.82 -13.42 19.48
CA ALA A 386 29.09 -14.68 19.69
C ALA A 386 27.58 -14.49 19.89
N GLY A 387 27.17 -13.37 20.48
CA GLY A 387 25.76 -13.00 20.62
C GLY A 387 25.06 -12.83 19.26
N VAL A 388 25.70 -12.11 18.33
CA VAL A 388 25.18 -11.91 16.97
C VAL A 388 25.08 -13.23 16.21
N ARG A 389 26.13 -14.08 16.27
CA ARG A 389 26.09 -15.43 15.65
C ARG A 389 24.95 -16.28 16.19
N THR A 390 24.77 -16.27 17.51
CA THR A 390 23.74 -17.09 18.18
C THR A 390 22.34 -16.62 17.80
N ALA A 391 22.10 -15.31 17.78
CA ALA A 391 20.83 -14.74 17.35
C ALA A 391 20.56 -14.98 15.86
N ALA A 392 21.58 -14.86 15.00
CA ALA A 392 21.47 -15.21 13.58
C ALA A 392 21.11 -16.68 13.39
N GLY A 393 21.72 -17.59 14.16
CA GLY A 393 21.39 -19.02 14.14
C GLY A 393 19.98 -19.33 14.67
N GLN A 394 19.45 -18.54 15.62
CA GLN A 394 18.06 -18.65 16.06
C GLN A 394 17.09 -18.20 14.97
N ALA A 395 17.35 -17.04 14.34
CA ALA A 395 16.59 -16.55 13.20
C ALA A 395 16.62 -17.55 12.04
N GLN A 396 17.80 -18.12 11.72
CA GLN A 396 17.95 -19.14 10.69
C GLN A 396 17.07 -20.37 10.95
N ARG A 397 17.03 -20.88 12.18
CA ARG A 397 16.17 -22.03 12.52
C ARG A 397 14.69 -21.71 12.38
N SER A 398 14.24 -20.53 12.81
CA SER A 398 12.84 -20.12 12.61
C SER A 398 12.51 -19.90 11.14
N TYR A 399 13.47 -19.44 10.34
CA TYR A 399 13.34 -19.33 8.89
C TYR A 399 13.14 -20.70 8.26
N GLU A 400 14.02 -21.66 8.56
CA GLU A 400 13.94 -23.04 8.06
C GLU A 400 12.63 -23.72 8.47
N GLN A 401 12.10 -23.41 9.66
CA GLN A 401 10.80 -23.90 10.13
C GLN A 401 9.60 -23.26 9.42
N ALA A 402 9.73 -22.01 8.97
CA ALA A 402 8.68 -21.31 8.24
C ALA A 402 8.58 -21.78 6.79
N ILE A 403 9.69 -22.20 6.17
CA ILE A 403 9.68 -22.78 4.82
C ILE A 403 9.15 -24.22 4.88
N ILE A 404 7.96 -24.44 4.32
CA ILE A 404 7.35 -25.78 4.26
C ILE A 404 7.90 -26.55 3.06
N LYS A 405 8.02 -25.87 1.92
CA LYS A 405 8.49 -26.44 0.67
C LYS A 405 9.16 -25.35 -0.15
N ASN A 406 10.27 -25.67 -0.78
CA ASN A 406 11.02 -24.75 -1.63
C ASN A 406 11.41 -25.48 -2.91
N PHE A 407 11.13 -24.86 -4.04
CA PHE A 407 11.64 -25.23 -5.35
C PHE A 407 12.54 -24.11 -5.85
N ALA A 408 13.75 -24.49 -6.27
CA ALA A 408 14.68 -23.61 -6.96
C ALA A 408 15.46 -24.44 -7.98
N THR A 409 15.67 -23.90 -9.17
CA THR A 409 16.46 -24.57 -10.21
C THR A 409 17.93 -24.71 -9.78
N GLN A 410 18.57 -25.84 -10.11
CA GLN A 410 19.87 -26.30 -9.56
C GLN A 410 21.03 -25.31 -9.70
N THR A 411 20.93 -24.34 -10.61
CA THR A 411 21.97 -23.31 -10.79
C THR A 411 21.97 -22.27 -9.68
N GLN A 412 21.03 -22.31 -8.74
CA GLN A 412 20.94 -21.34 -7.66
C GLN A 412 20.78 -21.97 -6.28
N SER A 413 21.51 -21.40 -5.31
CA SER A 413 21.28 -21.63 -3.89
C SER A 413 20.22 -20.63 -3.39
N ARG A 414 18.94 -20.96 -3.57
CA ARG A 414 17.79 -20.19 -3.07
C ARG A 414 17.05 -20.94 -1.98
N SER A 415 16.65 -20.25 -0.93
CA SER A 415 16.18 -20.88 0.30
C SER A 415 14.69 -20.75 0.58
N GLY A 416 13.97 -19.84 -0.10
CA GLY A 416 12.51 -19.75 -0.17
C GLY A 416 11.90 -18.36 0.08
N MET A 417 12.55 -17.47 0.85
CA MET A 417 12.19 -16.05 0.94
C MET A 417 13.40 -15.11 0.85
N ALA A 418 13.20 -13.98 0.17
CA ALA A 418 14.10 -12.84 0.19
C ALA A 418 13.72 -11.81 1.28
N ILE A 419 14.62 -10.86 1.54
CA ILE A 419 14.41 -9.69 2.41
C ILE A 419 14.98 -8.44 1.74
N TYR A 420 14.37 -7.29 1.96
CA TYR A 420 14.95 -6.02 1.51
C TYR A 420 16.09 -5.55 2.39
N PHE A 421 17.23 -5.28 1.77
CA PHE A 421 18.42 -4.82 2.46
C PHE A 421 19.29 -3.90 1.59
N PRO A 422 18.95 -2.60 1.46
CA PRO A 422 19.67 -1.66 0.61
C PRO A 422 21.07 -1.33 1.15
N GLU A 423 21.95 -0.81 0.28
CA GLU A 423 23.29 -0.33 0.69
C GLU A 423 23.23 0.95 1.53
N SER A 424 22.17 1.74 1.34
CA SER A 424 21.99 3.02 2.03
C SER A 424 20.50 3.32 2.24
N PRO A 425 20.11 4.00 3.34
CA PRO A 425 18.84 4.68 3.51
C PRO A 425 18.54 5.76 2.47
N SER A 426 19.56 6.17 1.69
CA SER A 426 19.38 7.02 0.51
C SER A 426 19.06 6.23 -0.76
N ALA A 427 19.04 4.89 -0.70
CA ALA A 427 18.53 4.10 -1.80
C ALA A 427 17.07 4.45 -2.03
N SER A 428 16.64 4.35 -3.29
CA SER A 428 15.25 4.49 -3.65
C SER A 428 14.40 3.57 -2.76
N HIS A 429 13.25 4.09 -2.30
CA HIS A 429 12.21 3.37 -1.56
C HIS A 429 12.46 3.07 -0.08
N PHE A 430 13.63 3.33 0.52
CA PHE A 430 13.77 3.15 1.98
C PHE A 430 12.81 4.06 2.77
N ALA A 431 12.45 5.22 2.20
CA ALA A 431 11.45 6.13 2.75
C ALA A 431 10.06 5.47 2.95
N ASP A 432 9.74 4.45 2.14
CA ASP A 432 8.47 3.72 2.21
C ASP A 432 8.54 2.49 3.14
N TYR A 433 9.73 2.10 3.59
CA TYR A 433 9.94 0.95 4.47
C TYR A 433 9.72 1.31 5.96
N THR A 434 8.51 1.75 6.28
CA THR A 434 8.15 2.32 7.59
C THR A 434 6.93 1.63 8.20
N ALA A 435 6.76 1.81 9.52
CA ALA A 435 5.62 1.28 10.28
C ALA A 435 4.25 1.78 9.79
N ARG A 436 4.21 2.90 9.05
CA ARG A 436 2.99 3.42 8.43
C ARG A 436 2.57 2.60 7.20
N ASN A 437 3.55 2.05 6.48
CA ASN A 437 3.34 1.51 5.15
C ASN A 437 3.40 -0.02 5.12
N ILE A 438 4.10 -0.66 6.06
CA ILE A 438 4.29 -2.11 6.06
C ILE A 438 4.24 -2.61 7.51
N LEU A 439 3.41 -3.61 7.78
CA LEU A 439 3.33 -4.30 9.07
C LEU A 439 4.66 -4.92 9.46
N PHE A 440 5.41 -5.48 8.51
CA PHE A 440 6.75 -5.98 8.78
C PHE A 440 7.64 -4.89 9.37
N ALA A 441 7.68 -3.70 8.75
CA ALA A 441 8.46 -2.59 9.28
C ALA A 441 7.91 -2.10 10.63
N LYS A 442 6.60 -2.19 10.87
CA LYS A 442 5.99 -1.87 12.17
C LYS A 442 6.47 -2.78 13.30
N ASP A 443 6.53 -4.08 13.06
CA ASP A 443 6.80 -5.08 14.10
C ASP A 443 8.26 -5.57 14.12
N CYS A 444 9.04 -5.29 13.07
CA CYS A 444 10.44 -5.70 12.93
C CYS A 444 11.39 -4.51 13.05
N LEU A 445 12.51 -4.71 13.76
CA LEU A 445 13.60 -3.76 13.94
C LEU A 445 14.57 -3.72 12.74
N TRP A 446 14.33 -4.51 11.71
CA TRP A 446 15.16 -4.52 10.49
C TRP A 446 15.40 -3.13 9.87
N PRO A 447 14.45 -2.18 9.85
CA PRO A 447 14.71 -0.81 9.38
C PRO A 447 15.86 -0.12 10.16
N LEU A 448 15.98 -0.35 11.47
CA LEU A 448 17.08 0.20 12.28
C LEU A 448 18.42 -0.43 11.93
N LEU A 449 18.43 -1.72 11.58
CA LEU A 449 19.63 -2.39 11.08
C LEU A 449 20.08 -1.77 9.75
N ILE A 450 19.17 -1.51 8.82
CA ILE A 450 19.46 -0.86 7.54
C ILE A 450 20.10 0.52 7.77
N GLN A 451 19.55 1.32 8.70
CA GLN A 451 20.11 2.63 9.05
C GLN A 451 21.51 2.53 9.66
N GLY A 452 21.69 1.63 10.63
CA GLY A 452 23.00 1.40 11.26
C GLY A 452 24.05 0.87 10.28
N TYR A 453 23.64 0.06 9.32
CA TYR A 453 24.50 -0.50 8.29
C TYR A 453 25.09 0.58 7.37
N ALA A 454 24.34 1.64 7.07
CA ALA A 454 24.79 2.70 6.18
C ALA A 454 25.54 3.85 6.87
N GLY A 455 25.31 4.07 8.17
CA GLY A 455 25.93 5.14 8.95
C GLY A 455 27.46 5.07 9.06
N ALA A 456 28.10 3.97 8.64
CA ALA A 456 29.56 3.81 8.65
C ALA A 456 30.24 4.10 7.28
N GLY A 457 29.47 4.35 6.21
CA GLY A 457 30.01 4.63 4.86
C GLY A 457 30.27 6.11 4.54
N GLY A 458 29.88 7.05 5.41
CA GLY A 458 29.93 8.50 5.16
C GLY A 458 31.24 9.20 5.51
N GLY A 459 32.38 8.53 5.37
CA GLY A 459 33.72 9.13 5.60
C GLY A 459 34.15 10.08 4.48
N GLY A 460 33.42 11.17 4.26
CA GLY A 460 33.73 12.18 3.26
C GLY A 460 33.56 13.59 3.79
N GLY A 461 34.63 14.16 4.36
CA GLY A 461 34.82 15.61 4.54
C GLY A 461 33.91 16.31 5.53
N VAL A 462 34.39 16.50 6.77
CA VAL A 462 33.83 17.48 7.70
C VAL A 462 34.04 18.88 7.12
N GLY A 463 33.00 19.45 6.50
CA GLY A 463 32.92 20.89 6.26
C GLY A 463 32.83 21.65 7.60
N PRO A 464 33.34 22.89 7.70
CA PRO A 464 33.40 23.60 8.97
C PRO A 464 31.98 23.82 9.53
N GLY A 465 31.84 23.66 10.84
CA GLY A 465 30.56 23.74 11.55
C GLY A 465 29.80 25.06 11.37
N PRO A 466 28.51 25.10 11.73
CA PRO A 466 27.64 26.23 11.45
C PRO A 466 28.11 27.49 12.18
N VAL A 467 28.31 28.55 11.40
CA VAL A 467 28.51 29.93 11.87
C VAL A 467 27.19 30.44 12.47
N ALA A 468 27.29 31.17 13.59
CA ALA A 468 26.15 31.77 14.29
C ALA A 468 25.29 32.67 13.35
N PRO A 469 23.95 32.69 13.54
CA PRO A 469 23.09 33.53 12.71
C PRO A 469 23.26 35.02 13.04
N PRO A 470 23.16 35.93 12.05
CA PRO A 470 23.25 37.37 12.28
C PRO A 470 22.00 37.92 13.00
N PRO A 471 22.10 39.09 13.66
CA PRO A 471 20.98 39.69 14.39
C PRO A 471 19.86 40.16 13.44
N SER A 472 18.61 40.02 13.90
CA SER A 472 17.41 40.38 13.15
C SER A 472 17.28 41.90 12.90
N PRO A 473 16.73 42.32 11.73
CA PRO A 473 16.50 43.73 11.42
C PRO A 473 15.31 44.32 12.19
N PRO A 474 15.23 45.67 12.34
CA PRO A 474 14.20 46.33 13.12
C PRO A 474 12.81 46.30 12.46
N ILE A 475 11.78 46.26 13.32
CA ILE A 475 10.35 46.22 12.97
C ILE A 475 9.95 47.49 12.22
N ALA A 476 9.34 47.33 11.04
CA ALA A 476 8.81 48.41 10.23
C ALA A 476 7.54 49.04 10.85
N PRO A 477 7.24 50.33 10.58
CA PRO A 477 6.05 51.02 11.12
C PRO A 477 4.73 50.42 10.60
N PRO A 478 3.60 50.62 11.34
CA PRO A 478 2.32 50.00 11.01
C PRO A 478 1.82 50.45 9.63
N ILE A 479 1.54 49.47 8.78
CA ILE A 479 0.94 49.65 7.47
C ILE A 479 -0.51 50.15 7.68
N PRO A 480 -0.97 51.20 6.96
CA PRO A 480 -2.36 51.66 7.05
C PRO A 480 -3.33 50.54 6.66
N PRO A 481 -4.57 50.53 7.19
CA PRO A 481 -5.54 49.48 6.90
C PRO A 481 -5.72 49.39 5.38
N ALA A 482 -5.64 48.17 4.85
CA ALA A 482 -5.82 47.96 3.44
C ALA A 482 -7.23 48.42 3.04
N VAL A 483 -7.40 48.82 1.78
CA VAL A 483 -8.72 49.09 1.19
C VAL A 483 -8.88 48.13 0.03
N PRO A 484 -9.90 47.25 0.01
CA PRO A 484 -10.16 46.38 -1.11
C PRO A 484 -10.36 47.18 -2.40
N PRO A 485 -9.92 46.69 -3.57
CA PRO A 485 -10.08 47.38 -4.86
C PRO A 485 -11.53 47.74 -5.21
N GLY A 486 -12.51 47.05 -4.62
CA GLY A 486 -13.95 47.30 -4.80
C GLY A 486 -14.62 48.20 -3.75
N GLY A 487 -13.87 48.74 -2.79
CA GLY A 487 -14.40 49.64 -1.75
C GLY A 487 -15.17 48.97 -0.59
N GLY A 488 -15.18 47.64 -0.50
CA GLY A 488 -15.78 46.89 0.61
C GLY A 488 -14.85 46.70 1.82
N GLY A 489 -15.21 45.77 2.72
CA GLY A 489 -14.45 45.39 3.91
C GLY A 489 -13.72 44.05 3.77
N PHE A 490 -12.80 43.78 4.70
CA PHE A 490 -12.08 42.51 4.79
C PHE A 490 -12.69 41.60 5.84
N ARG A 491 -12.89 40.31 5.57
CA ARG A 491 -13.39 39.34 6.56
C ARG A 491 -12.64 38.01 6.44
N ALA A 492 -12.13 37.49 7.54
CA ALA A 492 -11.38 36.24 7.56
C ALA A 492 -11.94 35.23 8.56
N LEU A 493 -11.88 33.95 8.18
CA LEU A 493 -11.99 32.82 9.07
C LEU A 493 -10.71 31.99 8.99
N ILE A 494 -10.05 31.81 10.13
CA ILE A 494 -8.85 30.97 10.27
C ILE A 494 -9.20 29.80 11.19
N VAL A 495 -8.90 28.59 10.77
CA VAL A 495 -9.16 27.37 11.55
C VAL A 495 -7.85 26.61 11.73
N GLY A 496 -7.51 26.30 12.98
CA GLY A 496 -6.30 25.56 13.33
C GLY A 496 -6.59 24.45 14.32
N ILE A 497 -6.40 23.20 13.92
CA ILE A 497 -6.68 22.06 14.78
C ILE A 497 -5.42 21.21 14.90
N ASP A 498 -4.70 21.38 16.01
CA ASP A 498 -3.54 20.55 16.35
C ASP A 498 -3.99 19.35 17.19
N GLN A 499 -5.04 19.48 18.00
CA GLN A 499 -5.59 18.45 18.87
C GLN A 499 -7.04 18.14 18.49
N TYR A 500 -7.27 16.92 18.05
CA TYR A 500 -8.60 16.39 17.71
C TYR A 500 -9.16 15.56 18.86
N ALA A 501 -10.48 15.42 18.92
CA ALA A 501 -11.13 14.55 19.90
C ALA A 501 -10.79 13.06 19.68
N SER A 502 -10.52 12.68 18.43
CA SER A 502 -10.43 11.29 18.01
C SER A 502 -9.51 11.02 16.81
N LEU A 503 -8.86 12.05 16.26
CA LEU A 503 -7.80 11.91 15.25
C LEU A 503 -6.43 12.16 15.88
N PRO A 504 -5.34 11.68 15.24
CA PRO A 504 -3.99 11.95 15.72
C PRO A 504 -3.69 13.44 15.83
N ARG A 505 -2.88 13.80 16.84
CA ARG A 505 -2.44 15.18 17.04
C ARG A 505 -1.54 15.63 15.90
N LEU A 506 -1.81 16.80 15.34
CA LEU A 506 -0.92 17.50 14.40
C LEU A 506 0.00 18.44 15.17
N LYS A 507 1.20 18.70 14.65
CA LYS A 507 2.24 19.41 15.41
C LYS A 507 2.14 20.94 15.35
N TRP A 508 1.48 21.45 14.32
CA TRP A 508 1.72 22.81 13.86
C TRP A 508 0.52 23.67 13.43
N PRO A 509 -0.70 23.15 13.22
CA PRO A 509 -1.83 23.97 12.79
C PRO A 509 -2.15 25.23 13.61
N LEU A 510 -1.85 25.24 14.91
CA LEU A 510 -1.98 26.42 15.75
C LEU A 510 -0.93 27.50 15.41
N SER A 511 0.30 27.09 15.08
CA SER A 511 1.36 27.98 14.65
C SER A 511 1.05 28.61 13.28
N ASP A 512 0.43 27.85 12.38
CA ASP A 512 0.00 28.37 11.07
C ASP A 512 -1.13 29.37 11.23
N SER A 513 -2.09 29.08 12.11
CA SER A 513 -3.22 29.97 12.37
C SER A 513 -2.76 31.33 12.90
N GLN A 514 -1.75 31.33 13.79
CA GLN A 514 -1.12 32.56 14.28
C GLN A 514 -0.36 33.29 13.15
N SER A 515 0.31 32.54 12.26
CA SER A 515 1.01 33.10 11.11
C SER A 515 0.05 33.77 10.11
N TYR A 516 -1.11 33.17 9.83
CA TYR A 516 -2.15 33.80 9.01
C TYR A 516 -2.72 35.06 9.66
N GLN A 517 -3.03 35.01 10.96
CA GLN A 517 -3.56 36.17 11.66
C GLN A 517 -2.56 37.34 11.65
N GLN A 518 -1.27 37.06 11.87
CA GLN A 518 -0.21 38.06 11.80
C GLN A 518 -0.04 38.58 10.37
N MET A 519 -0.04 37.70 9.37
CA MET A 519 0.04 38.09 7.96
C MET A 519 -1.09 39.06 7.59
N LEU A 520 -2.36 38.70 7.86
CA LEU A 520 -3.51 39.54 7.53
C LEU A 520 -3.46 40.89 8.27
N THR A 521 -3.10 40.88 9.56
CA THR A 521 -2.96 42.11 10.35
C THR A 521 -1.85 43.01 9.80
N MET A 522 -0.70 42.43 9.41
CA MET A 522 0.39 43.17 8.75
C MET A 522 -0.05 43.75 7.41
N HIS A 523 -0.98 43.10 6.72
CA HIS A 523 -1.56 43.58 5.47
C HIS A 523 -2.79 44.47 5.69
N GLY A 524 -2.95 45.02 6.90
CA GLY A 524 -3.94 46.06 7.19
C GLY A 524 -5.36 45.56 7.42
N TRP A 525 -5.57 44.26 7.71
CA TRP A 525 -6.88 43.74 8.09
C TRP A 525 -7.17 44.07 9.55
N ALA A 526 -8.36 44.57 9.85
CA ALA A 526 -8.75 44.91 11.22
C ALA A 526 -8.88 43.63 12.08
N PRO A 527 -8.35 43.57 13.31
CA PRO A 527 -8.45 42.38 14.15
C PRO A 527 -9.88 41.88 14.38
N GLY A 528 -10.84 42.80 14.48
CA GLY A 528 -12.27 42.48 14.65
C GLY A 528 -12.91 41.84 13.41
N SER A 529 -12.22 41.83 12.27
CA SER A 529 -12.69 41.18 11.05
C SER A 529 -12.04 39.82 10.78
N ILE A 530 -11.17 39.35 11.68
CA ILE A 530 -10.53 38.04 11.62
C ILE A 530 -11.10 37.17 12.76
N ARG A 531 -11.83 36.12 12.41
CA ARG A 531 -12.32 35.11 13.35
C ARG A 531 -11.40 33.90 13.31
N THR A 532 -10.97 33.43 14.48
CA THR A 532 -10.14 32.22 14.59
C THR A 532 -10.87 31.16 15.41
N LEU A 533 -10.88 29.91 14.94
CA LEU A 533 -11.37 28.74 15.68
C LEU A 533 -10.22 27.76 15.88
N THR A 534 -9.96 27.35 17.12
CA THR A 534 -8.88 26.39 17.40
C THR A 534 -9.34 25.16 18.16
N ASN A 535 -8.77 24.00 17.82
CA ASN A 535 -8.99 22.73 18.55
C ASN A 535 -10.47 22.48 18.86
N MET A 536 -10.86 22.37 20.14
CA MET A 536 -12.24 22.07 20.54
C MET A 536 -13.29 23.10 20.10
N GLU A 537 -12.88 24.31 19.72
CA GLU A 537 -13.78 25.33 19.18
C GLU A 537 -14.09 25.09 17.69
N ALA A 538 -13.19 24.40 16.98
CA ALA A 538 -13.26 24.13 15.55
C ALA A 538 -14.12 22.88 15.25
N THR A 539 -15.33 22.86 15.83
CA THR A 539 -16.30 21.81 15.53
C THR A 539 -16.93 22.00 14.16
N LYS A 540 -17.52 20.95 13.59
CA LYS A 540 -18.20 21.03 12.28
C LYS A 540 -19.24 22.14 12.27
N GLN A 541 -20.05 22.21 13.34
CA GLN A 541 -21.10 23.20 13.49
C GLN A 541 -20.51 24.62 13.55
N ASN A 542 -19.44 24.82 14.32
CA ASN A 542 -18.85 26.15 14.51
C ASN A 542 -18.12 26.65 13.26
N ILE A 543 -17.38 25.78 12.57
CA ILE A 543 -16.75 26.10 11.28
C ILE A 543 -17.83 26.49 10.26
N ARG A 544 -18.89 25.68 10.14
CA ARG A 544 -19.99 25.95 9.19
C ARG A 544 -20.74 27.24 9.52
N GLN A 545 -21.01 27.49 10.80
CA GLN A 545 -21.67 28.73 11.23
C GLN A 545 -20.79 29.96 10.97
N ALA A 546 -19.48 29.85 11.20
CA ALA A 546 -18.54 30.94 10.94
C ALA A 546 -18.43 31.25 9.44
N LEU A 547 -18.33 30.22 8.58
CA LEU A 547 -18.36 30.38 7.13
C LEU A 547 -19.68 30.99 6.65
N PHE A 548 -20.82 30.47 7.11
CA PHE A 548 -22.14 31.00 6.77
C PHE A 548 -22.29 32.47 7.20
N THR A 549 -21.84 32.82 8.40
CA THR A 549 -21.90 34.20 8.90
C THR A 549 -20.99 35.11 8.07
N MET A 550 -19.79 34.64 7.71
CA MET A 550 -18.86 35.39 6.87
C MET A 550 -19.42 35.65 5.48
N ALA A 551 -20.05 34.65 4.84
CA ALA A 551 -20.65 34.78 3.52
C ALA A 551 -21.95 35.61 3.53
N SER A 552 -22.86 35.37 4.48
CA SER A 552 -24.16 36.07 4.55
C SER A 552 -24.05 37.52 5.00
N SER A 553 -22.97 37.91 5.68
CA SER A 553 -22.71 39.30 6.07
C SER A 553 -21.78 40.04 5.09
N ALA A 554 -21.34 39.38 4.02
CA ALA A 554 -20.49 39.98 3.00
C ALA A 554 -21.29 40.97 2.15
N LEU A 555 -20.72 42.15 1.91
CA LEU A 555 -21.28 43.15 1.00
C LEU A 555 -20.53 43.14 -0.34
N PRO A 556 -21.13 43.63 -1.44
CA PRO A 556 -20.44 43.81 -2.70
C PRO A 556 -19.15 44.62 -2.52
N GLY A 557 -18.01 44.05 -2.95
CA GLY A 557 -16.68 44.63 -2.79
C GLY A 557 -15.90 44.14 -1.57
N ASP A 558 -16.50 43.32 -0.69
CA ASP A 558 -15.79 42.68 0.42
C ASP A 558 -14.80 41.62 -0.10
N VAL A 559 -13.69 41.45 0.61
CA VAL A 559 -12.72 40.36 0.38
C VAL A 559 -12.79 39.38 1.53
N LEU A 560 -13.13 38.13 1.20
CA LEU A 560 -13.23 37.03 2.15
C LEU A 560 -11.97 36.17 2.11
N PHE A 561 -11.47 35.79 3.27
CA PHE A 561 -10.31 34.90 3.41
C PHE A 561 -10.65 33.72 4.31
N PHE A 562 -10.50 32.51 3.80
CA PHE A 562 -10.63 31.30 4.60
C PHE A 562 -9.31 30.55 4.58
N ALA A 563 -8.81 30.20 5.76
CA ALA A 563 -7.65 29.33 5.92
C ALA A 563 -7.99 28.22 6.91
N PHE A 564 -7.64 26.99 6.55
CA PHE A 564 -7.77 25.82 7.40
C PHE A 564 -6.42 25.12 7.47
N SER A 565 -5.93 24.88 8.68
CA SER A 565 -4.80 24.00 8.95
C SER A 565 -5.26 22.88 9.89
N GLY A 566 -5.14 21.64 9.42
CA GLY A 566 -5.72 20.47 10.06
C GLY A 566 -5.67 19.23 9.16
N HIS A 567 -6.32 18.14 9.56
CA HIS A 567 -6.45 16.93 8.77
C HIS A 567 -7.42 17.15 7.60
N GLY A 568 -7.09 16.62 6.44
CA GLY A 568 -8.00 16.46 5.30
C GLY A 568 -8.41 14.99 5.15
N ALA A 569 -9.51 14.76 4.45
CA ALA A 569 -9.98 13.45 4.03
C ALA A 569 -10.45 13.55 2.57
N GLN A 570 -10.70 12.41 1.92
CA GLN A 570 -11.36 12.36 0.62
C GLN A 570 -12.74 11.73 0.79
N ALA A 571 -13.76 12.31 0.15
CA ALA A 571 -15.11 11.77 0.02
C ALA A 571 -15.39 11.48 -1.46
N THR A 572 -16.22 10.49 -1.75
CA THR A 572 -16.58 10.17 -3.15
C THR A 572 -17.65 11.14 -3.64
N ASP A 573 -17.42 11.77 -4.80
CA ASP A 573 -18.41 12.61 -5.49
C ASP A 573 -18.83 12.02 -6.85
N PHE A 574 -19.96 12.47 -7.38
CA PHE A 574 -20.65 11.89 -8.52
C PHE A 574 -20.87 12.80 -9.73
N ASP A 575 -20.46 14.09 -9.81
CA ASP A 575 -20.95 14.90 -10.95
C ASP A 575 -20.06 15.87 -11.74
N ASP A 576 -18.80 16.24 -11.41
CA ASP A 576 -18.07 17.13 -12.36
C ASP A 576 -16.53 17.16 -12.36
N GLU A 577 -15.81 16.48 -11.46
CA GLU A 577 -14.33 16.50 -11.47
C GLU A 577 -13.68 15.26 -12.12
N TYR A 578 -12.55 15.48 -12.80
CA TYR A 578 -11.84 14.49 -13.64
C TYR A 578 -11.37 13.23 -12.88
N ASP A 579 -11.29 13.28 -11.54
CA ASP A 579 -10.86 12.16 -10.68
C ASP A 579 -11.97 11.58 -9.77
N ARG A 580 -13.19 12.14 -9.80
CA ARG A 580 -14.37 11.69 -9.04
C ARG A 580 -14.19 11.63 -7.50
N LYS A 581 -13.37 12.49 -6.90
CA LYS A 581 -13.20 12.58 -5.42
C LYS A 581 -13.26 14.03 -4.93
N ASP A 582 -14.07 14.30 -3.91
CA ASP A 582 -14.07 15.58 -3.20
C ASP A 582 -13.07 15.59 -2.04
N GLU A 583 -12.31 16.67 -1.87
CA GLU A 583 -11.58 16.89 -0.62
C GLU A 583 -12.50 17.36 0.52
N ALA A 584 -12.27 16.81 1.71
CA ALA A 584 -13.04 17.07 2.92
C ALA A 584 -12.11 17.59 4.03
N LEU A 585 -12.51 18.68 4.69
CA LEU A 585 -11.80 19.17 5.88
C LEU A 585 -12.30 18.42 7.12
N CYS A 586 -11.38 17.94 7.97
CA CYS A 586 -11.74 17.26 9.21
C CYS A 586 -11.99 18.25 10.36
N PRO A 587 -13.20 18.35 10.92
CA PRO A 587 -13.45 19.14 12.12
C PRO A 587 -12.89 18.44 13.37
N TYR A 588 -12.84 19.15 14.50
CA TYR A 588 -12.29 18.65 15.78
C TYR A 588 -12.82 17.28 16.19
N GLU A 589 -14.12 17.04 16.01
CA GLU A 589 -14.81 15.81 16.39
C GLU A 589 -14.73 14.68 15.35
N ALA A 590 -13.92 14.83 14.29
CA ALA A 590 -13.74 13.81 13.27
C ALA A 590 -13.19 12.50 13.87
N ARG A 591 -13.68 11.36 13.37
CA ARG A 591 -13.33 10.00 13.84
C ARG A 591 -12.88 9.14 12.67
N LEU A 592 -11.86 8.32 12.87
CA LEU A 592 -11.48 7.26 11.92
C LEU A 592 -12.58 6.18 11.89
N GLY A 593 -13.05 5.83 10.69
CA GLY A 593 -13.91 4.64 10.49
C GLY A 593 -15.43 4.83 10.68
N ILE A 594 -15.95 6.05 10.81
CA ILE A 594 -17.41 6.30 10.75
C ILE A 594 -17.67 7.35 9.65
N ARG A 595 -18.52 7.00 8.68
CA ARG A 595 -19.10 7.91 7.68
C ARG A 595 -19.57 9.21 8.36
N LYS A 596 -18.73 10.26 8.35
CA LYS A 596 -19.09 11.67 8.64
C LYS A 596 -17.97 12.67 8.32
N ALA A 597 -17.02 12.34 7.45
CA ALA A 597 -16.25 13.36 6.73
C ALA A 597 -17.16 13.88 5.60
N PHE A 598 -17.44 15.18 5.60
CA PHE A 598 -18.31 15.83 4.62
C PHE A 598 -17.46 16.47 3.54
N SER A 599 -17.94 16.34 2.30
CA SER A 599 -17.41 17.00 1.11
C SER A 599 -17.64 18.53 1.16
N TRP A 600 -16.71 19.26 0.56
CA TRP A 600 -16.84 20.64 0.07
C TRP A 600 -16.02 20.65 -1.23
N MET A 601 -16.61 20.89 -2.40
CA MET A 601 -16.92 22.24 -2.85
C MET A 601 -17.74 22.28 -4.16
N MET A 602 -18.47 23.39 -4.33
CA MET A 602 -19.01 23.94 -5.59
C MET A 602 -20.30 23.33 -6.18
N THR A 603 -21.43 23.84 -5.67
CA THR A 603 -22.29 24.67 -6.53
C THR A 603 -22.30 26.10 -6.01
#